data_AF-A0A0F9JUP3-F1
#
_entry.id   AF-A0A0F9JUP3-F1
#
_cell.length_a   1.000
_cell.length_b   1.000
_cell.length_c   1.000
_cell.angle_alpha   90.00
_cell.angle_beta   90.00
_cell.angle_gamma   90.00
#
_symmetry.space_group_name_H-M   'P 1'
#
loop_
_entity.id
_entity.type
_entity.pdbx_description
1 polymer ?
#
loop_
_entity_poly.entity_id
_entity_poly.type
_entity_poly.pdbx_seq_one_letter_code
_entity_poly.pdbx_strand_id
1 'polypeptide(L)'
;DYIFGIKDCGDYFNAGVLLVDLNKWKKNKCSEKCLHANIGGKFEWADQGALNEVLKNNWQHLPLEYNRQKILFDFRSSAFHIPLKQYKSLLKTPSIIHYTGRIKPWHFRYVFPDKKEYIKYLKMSPYADKINKDFSIKNIGFFILRWLVYKLKIRGYLGR
;
A
#
# COMPACT_ATOMS: atom_id res chain seq x y z
N ASP A 1 23.36 5.92 5.88
CA ASP A 1 22.38 6.43 6.86
C ASP A 1 21.23 7.21 6.25
N TYR A 2 19.98 6.76 6.38
CA TYR A 2 19.26 5.81 5.53
C TYR A 2 17.89 6.45 5.22
N ILE A 3 17.27 6.18 4.06
CA ILE A 3 15.85 6.54 3.79
C ILE A 3 14.96 5.46 4.37
N PHE A 4 13.87 5.77 5.06
CA PHE A 4 13.05 4.70 5.65
C PHE A 4 11.89 4.28 4.75
N GLY A 5 11.75 2.97 4.48
CA GLY A 5 10.73 2.39 3.60
C GLY A 5 10.13 1.08 4.15
N ILE A 6 9.05 0.57 3.53
CA ILE A 6 8.38 -0.68 3.95
C ILE A 6 8.63 -1.82 2.97
N LYS A 7 9.21 -2.93 3.46
CA LYS A 7 9.51 -4.15 2.70
C LYS A 7 8.29 -4.73 1.98
N ASP A 8 8.35 -4.82 0.66
CA ASP A 8 7.38 -5.57 -0.15
C ASP A 8 7.79 -7.05 -0.25
N CYS A 9 9.09 -7.31 -0.42
CA CYS A 9 9.80 -8.58 -0.23
C CYS A 9 11.29 -8.31 -0.55
N GLY A 10 12.25 -8.92 0.16
CA GLY A 10 13.68 -8.59 -0.01
C GLY A 10 14.07 -7.13 0.33
N ASP A 11 15.04 -6.56 -0.38
CA ASP A 11 15.54 -5.19 -0.22
C ASP A 11 14.74 -4.14 -1.01
N TYR A 12 13.42 -4.34 -1.13
CA TYR A 12 12.53 -3.49 -1.92
C TYR A 12 11.44 -2.86 -1.04
N PHE A 13 11.32 -1.53 -1.06
CA PHE A 13 10.36 -0.78 -0.26
C PHE A 13 9.19 -0.19 -1.04
N ASN A 14 8.04 -0.03 -0.37
CA ASN A 14 6.91 0.74 -0.87
C ASN A 14 7.16 2.24 -0.71
N ALA A 15 6.98 3.00 -1.80
CA ALA A 15 7.24 4.45 -1.84
C ALA A 15 6.11 5.32 -1.27
N GLY A 16 5.00 4.74 -0.80
CA GLY A 16 3.83 5.49 -0.35
C GLY A 16 4.02 6.26 0.97
N VAL A 17 4.97 5.84 1.81
CA VAL A 17 5.37 6.56 3.02
C VAL A 17 6.88 6.44 3.18
N LEU A 18 7.55 7.59 3.24
CA LEU A 18 9.00 7.69 3.38
C LEU A 18 9.33 8.71 4.47
N LEU A 19 10.28 8.35 5.34
CA LEU A 19 10.96 9.32 6.19
C LEU A 19 12.31 9.66 5.53
N VAL A 20 12.49 10.93 5.17
CA VAL A 20 13.57 11.37 4.30
C VAL A 20 14.41 12.45 4.96
N ASP A 21 15.73 12.24 5.00
CA ASP A 21 16.71 13.29 5.29
C ASP A 21 16.90 14.17 4.05
N LEU A 22 16.28 15.35 4.05
CA LEU A 22 16.29 16.27 2.91
C LEU A 22 17.68 16.86 2.63
N ASN A 23 18.54 17.01 3.64
CA ASN A 23 19.88 17.54 3.46
C ASN A 23 20.74 16.53 2.70
N LYS A 24 20.69 15.25 3.10
CA LYS A 24 21.35 14.17 2.35
C LYS A 24 20.74 13.97 0.97
N TRP A 25 19.41 14.05 0.85
CA TRP A 25 18.73 13.91 -0.44
C TRP A 25 19.26 14.91 -1.47
N LYS A 26 19.36 16.19 -1.08
CA LYS A 26 19.91 17.26 -1.93
C LYS A 26 21.41 17.06 -2.19
N LYS A 27 22.21 16.80 -1.16
CA LYS A 27 23.66 16.59 -1.29
C LYS A 27 24.00 15.46 -2.27
N ASN A 28 23.20 14.40 -2.29
CA ASN A 28 23.42 13.22 -3.14
C ASN A 28 22.75 13.30 -4.52
N LYS A 29 22.07 14.41 -4.84
CA LYS A 29 21.30 14.59 -6.09
C LYS A 29 20.34 13.42 -6.34
N CYS A 30 19.62 13.01 -5.29
CA CYS A 30 18.78 11.81 -5.33
C CYS A 30 17.64 11.93 -6.35
N SER A 31 17.00 13.10 -6.45
CA SER A 31 15.92 13.35 -7.40
C SER A 31 16.40 13.18 -8.85
N GLU A 32 17.55 13.76 -9.18
CA GLU A 32 18.15 13.71 -10.51
C GLU A 32 18.51 12.27 -10.87
N LYS A 33 19.15 11.54 -9.95
CA LYS A 33 19.44 10.11 -10.13
C LYS A 33 18.18 9.29 -10.39
N CYS A 34 17.11 9.53 -9.63
CA CYS A 34 15.84 8.83 -9.82
C CYS A 34 15.21 9.18 -11.18
N LEU A 35 15.27 10.45 -11.61
CA LEU A 35 14.78 10.87 -12.91
C LEU A 35 15.57 10.21 -14.05
N HIS A 36 16.91 10.22 -13.97
CA HIS A 36 17.77 9.55 -14.95
C HIS A 36 17.49 8.04 -15.00
N ALA A 37 17.34 7.39 -13.85
CA ALA A 37 16.99 5.98 -13.78
C ALA A 37 15.62 5.71 -14.42
N ASN A 38 14.62 6.57 -14.23
CA ASN A 38 13.29 6.43 -14.84
C ASN A 38 13.29 6.64 -16.35
N ILE A 39 14.13 7.54 -16.87
CA ILE A 39 14.24 7.77 -18.32
C ILE A 39 14.94 6.58 -19.00
N GLY A 40 15.99 6.05 -18.38
CA GLY A 40 16.76 4.92 -18.92
C GLY A 40 16.19 3.54 -18.60
N GLY A 41 15.33 3.42 -17.60
CA GLY A 41 14.82 2.15 -17.06
C GLY A 41 13.35 1.89 -17.35
N LYS A 42 12.99 0.62 -17.52
CA LYS A 42 11.58 0.17 -17.55
C LYS A 42 11.23 -0.47 -16.21
N PHE A 43 10.85 0.35 -15.23
CA PHE A 43 10.40 -0.16 -13.93
C PHE A 43 8.91 -0.50 -13.96
N GLU A 44 8.55 -1.68 -13.48
CA GLU A 44 7.15 -2.12 -13.35
C GLU A 44 6.33 -1.14 -12.47
N TRP A 45 6.98 -0.56 -11.46
CA TRP A 45 6.35 0.32 -10.46
C TRP A 45 6.82 1.78 -10.57
N ALA A 46 7.20 2.22 -11.78
CA ALA A 46 7.57 3.60 -12.09
C ALA A 46 8.57 4.21 -11.07
N ASP A 47 8.20 5.32 -10.43
CA ASP A 47 8.99 6.03 -9.42
C ASP A 47 9.42 5.16 -8.25
N GLN A 48 8.58 4.23 -7.78
CA GLN A 48 8.97 3.29 -6.74
C GLN A 48 10.13 2.39 -7.18
N GLY A 49 10.17 1.99 -8.45
CA GLY A 49 11.29 1.23 -9.01
C GLY A 49 12.57 2.05 -9.06
N ALA A 50 12.50 3.27 -9.59
CA ALA A 50 13.66 4.17 -9.63
C ALA A 50 14.21 4.46 -8.22
N LEU A 51 13.33 4.68 -7.24
CA LEU A 51 13.71 4.88 -5.85
C LEU A 51 14.43 3.67 -5.26
N ASN A 52 13.91 2.47 -5.48
CA ASN A 52 14.54 1.23 -4.99
C ASN A 52 15.88 0.94 -5.67
N GLU A 53 16.03 1.30 -6.94
CA GLU A 53 17.30 1.17 -7.66
C GLU A 53 18.34 2.16 -7.14
N VAL A 54 18.00 3.45 -7.09
CA VAL A 54 18.94 4.52 -6.69
C VAL A 54 19.33 4.44 -5.22
N LEU A 55 18.42 3.96 -4.38
CA LEU A 55 18.61 3.89 -2.93
C LEU A 55 18.92 2.49 -2.44
N LYS A 56 19.22 1.55 -3.35
CA LYS A 56 19.61 0.19 -3.01
C LYS A 56 20.71 0.21 -1.94
N ASN A 57 20.50 -0.54 -0.86
CA ASN A 57 21.38 -0.60 0.32
C ASN A 57 21.56 0.71 1.12
N ASN A 58 20.87 1.80 0.76
CA ASN A 58 20.93 3.08 1.46
C ASN A 58 19.57 3.50 2.04
N TRP A 59 18.82 2.51 2.53
CA TRP A 59 17.52 2.68 3.15
C TRP A 59 17.34 1.74 4.37
N GLN A 60 16.46 2.10 5.31
CA GLN A 60 16.17 1.38 6.55
C GLN A 60 14.67 1.08 6.65
N HIS A 61 14.28 0.08 7.44
CA HIS A 61 12.87 -0.27 7.55
C HIS A 61 12.10 0.68 8.48
N LEU A 62 10.96 1.20 8.02
CA LEU A 62 9.93 1.71 8.93
C LEU A 62 9.14 0.53 9.52
N PRO A 63 8.68 0.64 10.78
CA PRO A 63 7.69 -0.27 11.33
C PRO A 63 6.45 -0.35 10.44
N LEU A 64 5.91 -1.57 10.28
CA LEU A 64 4.89 -1.87 9.28
C LEU A 64 3.55 -1.13 9.52
N GLU A 65 3.31 -0.71 10.75
CA GLU A 65 2.14 0.08 11.14
C GLU A 65 2.06 1.45 10.47
N TYR A 66 3.20 2.00 10.02
CA TYR A 66 3.28 3.30 9.36
C TYR A 66 3.01 3.25 7.85
N ASN A 67 2.80 2.09 7.25
CA ASN A 67 2.30 1.98 5.88
C ASN A 67 1.67 0.59 5.69
N ARG A 68 0.51 0.42 6.33
CA ARG A 68 -0.28 -0.80 6.22
C ARG A 68 -0.98 -0.83 4.87
N GLN A 69 -0.42 -1.63 3.96
CA GLN A 69 -0.91 -1.81 2.61
C GLN A 69 -2.15 -2.71 2.53
N LYS A 70 -3.00 -2.52 1.52
CA LYS A 70 -4.21 -3.33 1.28
C LYS A 70 -3.87 -4.81 1.05
N ILE A 71 -2.71 -5.11 0.45
CA ILE A 71 -2.27 -6.47 0.10
C ILE A 71 -2.23 -7.42 1.31
N LEU A 72 -2.08 -6.88 2.54
CA LEU A 72 -2.17 -7.68 3.76
C LEU A 72 -3.53 -8.39 3.91
N PHE A 73 -4.62 -7.86 3.35
CA PHE A 73 -5.92 -8.55 3.39
C PHE A 73 -6.04 -9.69 2.38
N ASP A 74 -5.27 -9.64 1.29
CA ASP A 74 -5.34 -10.59 0.18
C ASP A 74 -4.48 -11.86 0.47
N PHE A 75 -3.46 -11.75 1.34
CA PHE A 75 -2.49 -12.83 1.61
C PHE A 75 -2.35 -13.21 3.09
N ARG A 76 -1.71 -14.35 3.35
CA ARG A 76 -1.37 -14.84 4.72
C ARG A 76 -0.10 -14.17 5.22
N SER A 77 0.08 -14.15 6.54
CA SER A 77 1.28 -13.56 7.17
C SER A 77 2.59 -14.23 6.69
N SER A 78 2.52 -15.52 6.36
CA SER A 78 3.64 -16.29 5.79
C SER A 78 4.15 -15.73 4.46
N ALA A 79 3.27 -15.15 3.63
CA ALA A 79 3.68 -14.55 2.36
C ALA A 79 4.64 -13.35 2.54
N PHE A 80 4.59 -12.72 3.71
CA PHE A 80 5.39 -11.54 4.04
C PHE A 80 6.51 -11.83 5.04
N HIS A 81 6.65 -13.07 5.50
CA HIS A 81 7.57 -13.46 6.58
C HIS A 81 7.36 -12.66 7.88
N ILE A 82 6.11 -12.32 8.20
CA ILE A 82 5.74 -11.56 9.41
C ILE A 82 5.12 -12.52 10.45
N PRO A 83 5.49 -12.43 11.73
CA PRO A 83 4.83 -13.18 12.80
C PRO A 83 3.32 -12.97 12.83
N LEU A 84 2.55 -14.02 13.06
CA LEU A 84 1.07 -13.96 13.04
C LEU A 84 0.50 -12.92 14.00
N LYS A 85 1.13 -12.73 15.18
CA LYS A 85 0.74 -11.72 16.17
C LYS A 85 0.87 -10.30 15.61
N GLN A 86 2.02 -9.98 15.02
CA GLN A 86 2.28 -8.69 14.39
C GLN A 86 1.33 -8.46 13.20
N TYR A 87 1.17 -9.46 12.33
CA TYR A 87 0.22 -9.39 11.21
C TYR A 87 -1.22 -9.10 11.68
N LYS A 88 -1.70 -9.77 12.73
CA LYS A 88 -3.03 -9.49 13.32
C LYS A 88 -3.12 -8.08 13.90
N SER A 89 -2.04 -7.56 14.50
CA SER A 89 -1.96 -6.18 15.00
C SER A 89 -2.11 -5.18 13.86
N LEU A 90 -1.35 -5.37 12.77
CA LEU A 90 -1.40 -4.50 11.59
C LEU A 90 -2.80 -4.40 10.97
N LEU A 91 -3.56 -5.50 10.96
CA LEU A 91 -4.94 -5.49 10.45
C LEU A 91 -5.94 -4.76 11.36
N LYS A 92 -5.62 -4.56 12.65
CA LYS A 92 -6.53 -3.98 13.64
C LYS A 92 -6.21 -2.53 13.95
N THR A 93 -4.93 -2.21 14.16
CA THR A 93 -4.48 -0.93 14.71
C THR A 93 -3.26 -0.40 13.96
N PRO A 94 -3.36 -0.11 12.65
CA PRO A 94 -2.31 0.59 11.92
C PRO A 94 -2.27 2.07 12.29
N SER A 95 -1.08 2.68 12.26
CA SER A 95 -0.91 4.13 12.39
C SER A 95 -1.28 4.84 11.07
N ILE A 96 -0.91 4.24 9.93
CA ILE A 96 -1.23 4.76 8.59
C ILE A 96 -1.78 3.65 7.72
N ILE A 97 -2.92 3.92 7.08
CA ILE A 97 -3.58 3.02 6.14
C ILE A 97 -3.25 3.44 4.71
N HIS A 98 -2.58 2.56 3.97
CA HIS A 98 -2.26 2.79 2.57
C HIS A 98 -3.14 1.91 1.66
N TYR A 99 -4.14 2.53 1.03
CA TYR A 99 -5.07 1.88 0.10
C TYR A 99 -4.43 1.57 -1.28
N THR A 100 -3.44 0.67 -1.30
CA THR A 100 -2.68 0.28 -2.50
C THR A 100 -3.49 -0.51 -3.54
N GLY A 101 -3.07 -0.40 -4.80
CA GLY A 101 -3.70 -1.07 -5.95
C GLY A 101 -4.94 -0.35 -6.49
N ARG A 102 -5.63 -1.00 -7.43
CA ARG A 102 -6.68 -0.38 -8.27
C ARG A 102 -8.02 -0.15 -7.56
N ILE A 103 -8.36 -1.00 -6.58
CA ILE A 103 -9.63 -0.92 -5.85
C ILE A 103 -9.43 -0.08 -4.61
N LYS A 104 -10.12 1.06 -4.56
CA LYS A 104 -9.99 2.13 -3.56
C LYS A 104 -11.22 2.18 -2.65
N PRO A 105 -11.12 2.74 -1.43
CA PRO A 105 -12.21 2.68 -0.45
C PRO A 105 -13.46 3.47 -0.84
N TRP A 106 -13.36 4.43 -1.78
CA TRP A 106 -14.51 5.11 -2.39
C TRP A 106 -15.25 4.27 -3.44
N HIS A 107 -14.69 3.14 -3.86
CA HIS A 107 -15.39 2.20 -4.72
C HIS A 107 -16.37 1.36 -3.90
N PHE A 108 -17.52 1.07 -4.50
CA PHE A 108 -18.51 0.15 -3.97
C PHE A 108 -17.89 -1.23 -3.73
N ARG A 109 -17.13 -1.75 -4.70
CA ARG A 109 -16.46 -3.07 -4.68
C ARG A 109 -15.31 -3.23 -3.66
N TYR A 110 -15.02 -2.22 -2.85
CA TYR A 110 -14.03 -2.34 -1.78
C TYR A 110 -14.69 -3.01 -0.55
N VAL A 111 -14.23 -4.22 -0.22
CA VAL A 111 -14.91 -5.12 0.76
C VAL A 111 -14.26 -5.15 2.14
N PHE A 112 -13.10 -4.51 2.33
CA PHE A 112 -12.33 -4.66 3.56
C PHE A 112 -12.81 -3.72 4.69
N PRO A 113 -12.66 -4.12 5.97
CA PRO A 113 -13.23 -3.39 7.11
C PRO A 113 -12.70 -1.97 7.27
N ASP A 114 -11.49 -1.71 6.78
CA ASP A 114 -10.85 -0.41 6.85
C ASP A 114 -11.48 0.64 5.92
N LYS A 115 -12.47 0.27 5.09
CA LYS A 115 -13.36 1.22 4.41
C LYS A 115 -14.06 2.15 5.40
N LYS A 116 -14.37 1.69 6.61
CA LYS A 116 -15.00 2.49 7.66
C LYS A 116 -14.16 3.71 8.05
N GLU A 117 -12.82 3.55 8.09
CA GLU A 117 -11.91 4.64 8.45
C GLU A 117 -11.88 5.70 7.34
N TYR A 118 -11.84 5.26 6.09
CA TYR A 118 -11.97 6.18 4.95
C TYR A 118 -13.29 6.94 4.97
N ILE A 119 -14.43 6.26 5.19
CA ILE A 119 -15.75 6.91 5.24
C ILE A 119 -15.82 7.93 6.38
N LYS A 120 -15.26 7.61 7.55
CA LYS A 120 -15.18 8.52 8.69
C LYS A 120 -14.51 9.85 8.30
N TYR A 121 -13.31 9.80 7.70
CA TYR A 121 -12.62 11.02 7.29
C TYR A 121 -13.22 11.68 6.04
N LEU A 122 -13.83 10.92 5.13
CA LEU A 122 -14.54 11.49 3.97
C LEU A 122 -15.68 12.40 4.42
N LYS A 123 -16.46 11.97 5.42
CA LYS A 123 -17.55 12.76 6.01
C LYS A 123 -17.08 14.05 6.69
N MET A 124 -15.80 14.10 7.09
CA MET A 124 -15.17 15.29 7.68
C MET A 124 -14.55 16.22 6.62
N SER A 125 -14.68 15.89 5.34
CA SER A 125 -14.09 16.64 4.24
C SER A 125 -15.16 17.30 3.36
N PRO A 126 -14.79 18.30 2.53
CA PRO A 126 -15.68 18.88 1.52
C PRO A 126 -16.19 17.89 0.45
N TYR A 127 -15.78 16.62 0.52
CA TYR A 127 -16.12 15.56 -0.43
C TYR A 127 -17.08 14.52 0.14
N ALA A 128 -17.82 14.85 1.21
CA ALA A 128 -18.70 13.92 1.93
C ALA A 128 -19.62 13.09 1.01
N ASP A 129 -20.07 13.67 -0.11
CA ASP A 129 -21.01 13.03 -1.05
C ASP A 129 -20.34 12.12 -2.10
N LYS A 130 -19.01 11.98 -2.10
CA LYS A 130 -18.26 11.24 -3.14
C LYS A 130 -18.10 9.73 -2.84
N ILE A 131 -19.19 9.01 -2.58
CA ILE A 131 -19.19 7.58 -2.24
C ILE A 131 -19.71 6.70 -3.41
N ASN A 132 -19.24 5.46 -3.50
CA ASN A 132 -19.75 4.41 -4.41
C ASN A 132 -19.66 4.77 -5.90
N LYS A 133 -18.51 5.31 -6.34
CA LYS A 133 -18.29 5.77 -7.72
C LYS A 133 -18.51 4.71 -8.81
N ASP A 134 -18.51 3.43 -8.46
CA ASP A 134 -18.66 2.31 -9.39
C ASP A 134 -19.84 1.39 -9.03
N PHE A 135 -20.91 1.90 -8.44
CA PHE A 135 -22.10 1.07 -8.19
C PHE A 135 -22.70 0.53 -9.49
N SER A 136 -22.89 -0.79 -9.58
CA SER A 136 -23.58 -1.48 -10.68
C SER A 136 -23.93 -2.91 -10.28
N ILE A 137 -24.89 -3.56 -10.96
CA ILE A 137 -25.24 -4.98 -10.71
C ILE A 137 -24.03 -5.89 -10.85
N LYS A 138 -23.18 -5.67 -11.87
CA LYS A 138 -21.91 -6.37 -12.04
C LYS A 138 -21.02 -6.25 -10.81
N ASN A 139 -20.94 -5.05 -10.23
CA ASN A 139 -20.11 -4.80 -9.04
C ASN A 139 -20.76 -5.30 -7.74
N ILE A 140 -22.08 -5.52 -7.69
CA ILE A 140 -22.75 -6.28 -6.62
C ILE A 140 -22.27 -7.72 -6.61
N GLY A 141 -22.30 -8.41 -7.77
CA GLY A 141 -21.78 -9.79 -7.88
C GLY A 141 -20.31 -9.88 -7.49
N PHE A 142 -19.47 -8.95 -8.01
CA PHE A 142 -18.06 -8.88 -7.64
C PHE A 142 -17.87 -8.64 -6.13
N PHE A 143 -18.65 -7.72 -5.53
CA PHE A 143 -18.59 -7.43 -4.10
C PHE A 143 -18.90 -8.70 -3.28
N ILE A 144 -20.00 -9.40 -3.60
CA ILE A 144 -20.41 -10.61 -2.89
C ILE A 144 -19.31 -11.68 -2.95
N LEU A 145 -18.81 -11.97 -4.15
CA LEU A 145 -17.73 -12.94 -4.34
C LEU A 145 -16.49 -12.57 -3.52
N ARG A 146 -16.03 -11.32 -3.64
CA ARG A 146 -14.81 -10.88 -2.96
C ARG A 146 -14.98 -10.81 -1.44
N TRP A 147 -16.16 -10.43 -0.97
CA TRP A 147 -16.52 -10.44 0.44
C TRP A 147 -16.54 -11.86 1.01
N LEU A 148 -17.08 -12.84 0.29
CA LEU A 148 -17.04 -14.25 0.67
C LEU A 148 -15.59 -14.75 0.77
N VAL A 149 -14.76 -14.49 -0.25
CA VAL A 149 -13.33 -14.85 -0.23
C VAL A 149 -12.63 -14.27 1.01
N TYR A 150 -12.88 -12.99 1.31
CA TYR A 150 -12.33 -12.33 2.50
C TYR A 150 -12.84 -12.95 3.80
N LYS A 151 -14.17 -13.16 3.94
CA LYS A 151 -14.81 -13.68 5.15
C LYS A 151 -14.42 -15.12 5.45
N LEU A 152 -14.36 -15.96 4.42
CA LEU A 152 -13.91 -17.36 4.50
C LEU A 152 -12.39 -17.47 4.65
N LYS A 153 -11.66 -16.34 4.68
CA LYS A 153 -10.19 -16.28 4.79
C LYS A 153 -9.48 -17.10 3.70
N ILE A 154 -10.10 -17.19 2.53
CA ILE A 154 -9.51 -17.78 1.32
C ILE A 154 -8.49 -16.75 0.80
N ARG A 155 -7.21 -16.98 1.13
CA ARG A 155 -6.11 -16.04 0.87
C ARG A 155 -5.22 -16.58 -0.25
N GLY A 156 -4.74 -15.69 -1.12
CA GLY A 156 -3.91 -16.03 -2.27
C GLY A 156 -4.67 -16.35 -3.58
N TYR A 157 -5.99 -16.16 -3.63
CA TYR A 157 -6.82 -16.58 -4.77
C TYR A 157 -7.17 -15.46 -5.77
N LEU A 158 -7.06 -14.19 -5.38
CA LEU A 158 -7.51 -13.04 -6.18
C LEU A 158 -6.37 -12.05 -6.50
N GLY A 159 -5.13 -12.52 -6.50
CA GLY A 159 -3.97 -11.67 -6.78
C GLY A 159 -3.77 -11.45 -8.27
N ARG A 160 -4.48 -10.47 -8.86
CA ARG A 160 -4.03 -9.56 -9.93
C ARG A 160 -4.85 -8.26 -9.90
#